data_AF-A0A0D0D092-F1
#
_entry.id   AF-A0A0D0D092-F1
#
_cell.length_a   1.000
_cell.length_b   1.000
_cell.length_c   1.000
_cell.angle_alpha   90.00
_cell.angle_beta   90.00
_cell.angle_gamma   90.00
#
_symmetry.space_group_name_H-M   'P 1'
#
loop_
_entity.id
_entity.type
_entity.pdbx_description
1 polymer ?
#
loop_
_entity_poly.entity_id
_entity_poly.type
_entity_poly.pdbx_seq_one_letter_code
_entity_poly.pdbx_strand_id
1 'polypeptide(L)' 'ERGGLAKRVFIAIGMEVMVTFNIDTDIDVANGSRGYITDIILDENERKVPSTEPVVELEYLPAFI' A
#
# COMPACT_ATOMS: atom_id res chain seq x y z
N GLU A 1 5.73 -13.92 6.87
CA GLU A 1 5.30 -13.16 8.06
C GLU A 1 4.64 -11.86 7.58
N ARG A 2 3.58 -11.30 8.22
CA ARG A 2 2.83 -10.12 7.70
C ARG A 2 3.37 -8.76 8.19
N GLY A 3 4.51 -8.75 8.87
CA GLY A 3 5.14 -7.51 9.35
C GLY A 3 4.29 -6.79 10.39
N GLY A 4 3.51 -7.55 11.16
CA GLY A 4 2.56 -7.00 12.12
C GLY A 4 1.27 -6.43 11.51
N LEU A 5 1.10 -6.45 10.19
CA LEU A 5 -0.10 -5.93 9.54
C LEU A 5 -1.30 -6.88 9.69
N ALA A 6 -2.49 -6.28 9.81
CA ALA A 6 -3.75 -6.99 9.86
C ALA A 6 -4.05 -7.73 8.54
N LYS A 7 -5.09 -8.58 8.54
CA LYS A 7 -5.48 -9.30 7.34
C LYS A 7 -5.97 -8.40 6.21
N ARG A 8 -6.52 -7.25 6.58
CA ARG A 8 -6.96 -6.17 5.70
C ARG A 8 -6.31 -4.89 6.18
N VAL A 9 -5.87 -4.06 5.24
CA VAL A 9 -5.27 -2.76 5.52
C VAL A 9 -6.03 -1.74 4.68
N PHE A 10 -6.49 -0.67 5.33
CA PHE A 10 -7.06 0.47 4.63
C PHE A 10 -5.94 1.44 4.30
N ILE A 11 -5.89 1.91 3.06
CA ILE A 11 -4.91 2.88 2.57
C ILE A 11 -5.63 3.98 1.81
N ALA A 12 -5.06 5.17 1.84
CA ALA A 12 -5.54 6.32 1.09
C ALA A 12 -4.38 7.27 0.79
N ILE A 13 -4.48 8.02 -0.31
CA ILE A 13 -3.52 9.07 -0.63
C ILE A 13 -3.49 10.10 0.50
N GLY A 14 -2.28 10.50 0.90
CA GLY A 14 -2.00 11.39 2.03
C GLY A 14 -1.87 10.69 3.39
N MET A 15 -2.12 9.39 3.47
CA MET A 15 -1.99 8.65 4.73
C MET A 15 -0.53 8.50 5.16
N GLU A 16 -0.23 8.80 6.42
CA GLU A 16 1.07 8.52 7.02
C GLU A 16 1.24 7.02 7.26
N VAL A 17 2.36 6.47 6.83
CA VAL A 17 2.67 5.04 6.88
C VAL A 17 4.09 4.78 7.39
N MET A 18 4.33 3.56 7.83
CA MET A 18 5.63 3.08 8.27
C MET A 18 5.97 1.78 7.54
N VAL A 19 7.20 1.68 7.07
CA VAL A 19 7.75 0.47 6.50
C VAL A 19 7.97 -0.55 7.61
N THR A 20 7.44 -1.77 7.46
CA THR A 20 7.50 -2.84 8.49
C THR A 20 8.55 -3.91 8.19
N PHE A 21 9.15 -3.88 7.01
CA PHE A 21 10.20 -4.79 6.58
C PHE A 21 11.28 -4.04 5.82
N ASN A 22 12.51 -4.51 5.92
CA ASN A 22 13.57 -3.96 5.07
C ASN A 22 13.26 -4.29 3.62
N ILE A 23 13.14 -3.26 2.78
CA ILE A 23 12.93 -3.41 1.34
C ILE A 23 14.29 -3.47 0.68
N ASP A 24 15.09 -2.42 0.89
CA ASP A 24 16.45 -2.33 0.40
C ASP A 24 17.24 -1.37 1.30
N THR A 25 18.33 -1.88 1.85
CA THR A 25 19.19 -1.17 2.81
C THR A 25 20.07 -0.12 2.14
N ASP A 26 20.29 -0.20 0.83
CA ASP A 26 21.16 0.74 0.12
C ASP A 26 20.44 2.04 -0.27
N ILE A 27 19.10 2.01 -0.32
CA ILE A 27 18.24 3.17 -0.61
C ILE A 27 17.61 3.78 0.65
N ASP A 28 18.09 3.40 1.85
CA ASP A 28 17.57 3.82 3.17
C ASP A 28 16.07 3.52 3.41
N VAL A 29 15.50 2.58 2.65
CA VAL A 29 14.11 2.12 2.84
C VAL A 29 14.12 0.84 3.69
N ALA A 30 14.19 1.06 5.00
CA ALA A 30 14.25 0.02 6.01
C ALA A 30 13.01 0.04 6.92
N ASN A 31 12.87 -1.01 7.74
CA ASN A 31 11.87 -1.06 8.79
C ASN A 31 12.00 0.17 9.72
N GLY A 32 10.89 0.84 9.97
CA GLY A 32 10.82 2.05 10.78
C GLY A 32 10.89 3.35 9.98
N SER A 33 11.27 3.30 8.69
CA SER A 33 11.15 4.45 7.80
C SER A 33 9.68 4.87 7.67
N ARG A 34 9.42 6.17 7.71
CA ARG A 34 8.07 6.76 7.67
C ARG A 34 7.90 7.61 6.43
N GLY A 35 6.68 7.70 5.94
CA GLY A 35 6.34 8.53 4.79
C GLY A 35 4.84 8.72 4.67
N TYR A 36 4.42 9.26 3.53
CA TYR A 36 3.02 9.43 3.17
C TYR A 36 2.75 8.79 1.81
N ILE A 37 1.57 8.22 1.65
CA ILE A 37 1.13 7.65 0.37
C ILE A 37 0.88 8.80 -0.61
N THR A 38 1.61 8.87 -1.71
CA THR A 38 1.39 9.89 -2.76
C THR A 38 0.46 9.42 -3.86
N ASP A 39 0.46 8.12 -4.14
CA ASP A 39 -0.35 7.50 -5.18
C ASP A 39 -0.61 6.02 -4.86
N ILE A 40 -1.64 5.44 -5.47
CA ILE A 40 -1.97 4.01 -5.36
C ILE A 40 -2.14 3.45 -6.77
N ILE A 41 -1.15 2.67 -7.20
CA ILE A 41 -1.15 2.02 -8.50
C ILE A 41 -1.80 0.64 -8.35
N LEU A 42 -2.93 0.44 -9.04
CA LEU A 42 -3.67 -0.81 -9.02
C LEU A 42 -3.06 -1.83 -9.98
N ASP A 43 -3.32 -3.11 -9.73
CA ASP A 43 -3.01 -4.18 -10.67
C ASP A 43 -3.75 -3.95 -12.01
N GLU A 44 -3.13 -4.33 -13.13
CA GLU A 44 -3.75 -4.19 -14.46
C GLU A 44 -5.01 -5.04 -14.65
N ASN A 45 -5.14 -6.11 -13.84
CA ASN A 45 -6.30 -7.00 -13.84
C ASN A 45 -7.41 -6.52 -12.90
N GLU A 46 -7.19 -5.45 -12.14
CA GLU A 46 -8.20 -4.89 -11.25
C GLU A 46 -9.39 -4.38 -12.06
N ARG A 47 -10.60 -4.66 -11.58
CA ARG A 47 -11.81 -4.12 -12.21
C ARG A 47 -11.81 -2.60 -12.05
N LYS A 48 -12.47 -1.90 -12.97
CA LYS A 48 -12.63 -0.45 -12.86
C LYS A 48 -13.25 -0.10 -11.51
N VAL A 49 -12.46 0.54 -10.68
CA VAL A 49 -12.87 1.00 -9.36
C VAL A 49 -13.97 2.06 -9.53
N PRO A 50 -15.20 1.84 -9.01
CA PRO A 50 -16.28 2.79 -9.16
C PRO A 50 -15.96 4.07 -8.38
N SER A 51 -16.06 5.23 -9.04
CA SER A 51 -15.70 6.53 -8.45
C SER A 51 -16.68 7.02 -7.36
N THR A 52 -17.76 6.28 -7.12
CA THR A 52 -18.86 6.68 -6.23
C THR A 52 -18.76 6.08 -4.83
N GLU A 53 -17.90 5.09 -4.62
CA GLU A 53 -17.77 4.43 -3.32
C GLU A 53 -16.60 5.02 -2.50
N PRO A 54 -16.80 5.29 -1.20
CA PRO A 54 -15.77 5.90 -0.36
C PRO A 54 -14.66 4.93 0.03
N VAL A 55 -14.91 3.62 -0.03
CA VAL A 55 -13.96 2.56 0.30
C VAL A 55 -14.19 1.41 -0.68
N VAL A 56 -13.12 0.91 -1.28
CA VAL A 56 -13.18 -0.17 -2.27
C VAL A 56 -12.28 -1.31 -1.82
N GLU A 57 -12.82 -2.53 -1.76
CA GLU A 57 -12.03 -3.75 -1.53
C GLU A 57 -11.46 -4.19 -2.87
N LEU A 58 -10.13 -4.20 -2.98
CA LEU A 58 -9.42 -4.61 -4.20
C LEU A 58 -9.46 -6.14 -4.34
N GLU A 59 -9.66 -6.62 -5.57
CA GLU A 59 -9.60 -8.06 -5.87
C GLU A 59 -8.15 -8.55 -5.93
N TYR A 60 -7.23 -7.69 -6.38
CA TYR A 60 -5.80 -7.95 -6.49
C TYR A 60 -4.99 -7.03 -5.55
N LEU A 61 -3.78 -7.44 -5.21
CA LEU A 61 -2.87 -6.56 -4.47
C LEU A 61 -2.43 -5.40 -5.38
N PRO A 62 -2.12 -4.21 -4.83
CA PRO A 62 -1.51 -3.13 -5.60
C PRO A 62 -0.27 -3.58 -6.35
N ALA A 63 0.00 -2.97 -7.51
CA ALA A 63 1.12 -3.34 -8.36
C ALA A 63 2.47 -3.20 -7.61
N PHE A 64 3.33 -4.21 -7.73
CA PHE A 64 4.70 -4.18 -7.24
C PHE A 64 5.62 -3.71 -8.38
N ILE A 65 6.39 -2.65 -8.15
CA ILE A 65 7.33 -2.04 -9.10
C ILE A 65 8.75 -2.26 -8.59
#